data_AF-A0A072U372-F1
#
_entry.id   AF-A0A072U372-F1
#
_cell.length_a   1.000
_cell.length_b   1.000
_cell.length_c   1.000
_cell.angle_alpha   90.00
_cell.angle_beta   90.00
_cell.angle_gamma   90.00
#
_symmetry.space_group_name_H-M   'P 1'
#
loop_
_entity.id
_entity.type
_entity.pdbx_description
1 polymer ?
#
loop_
_entity_poly.entity_id
_entity_poly.type
_entity_poly.pdbx_seq_one_letter_code
_entity_poly.pdbx_strand_id
1 'polypeptide(L)'
;MKRRSKKSKIELPDSILSIIFSKLGLKDLVKTSTLSKQWRHELGLRIDLNFDLHNMFNLEYNTIQESHKSLPLFKGFQSEFVTRLDQFMLHYQGAIIRSVRVNFPLDTKHSVVIDRVISKGIAKGSERIELLFSNETIDPIRYLERKESYRFSSTLLSKTDSLTYLHLPPCSI
;
A
#
# COMPACT_ATOMS: atom_id res chain seq x y z
N MET A 1 32.50 -3.84 38.55
CA MET A 1 32.72 -3.95 37.09
C MET A 1 31.51 -4.60 36.42
N LYS A 2 30.64 -3.83 35.76
CA LYS A 2 29.52 -4.39 34.97
C LYS A 2 30.02 -4.69 33.55
N ARG A 3 30.16 -5.97 33.19
CA ARG A 3 30.39 -6.40 31.80
C ARG A 3 29.15 -6.02 30.98
N ARG A 4 29.26 -4.99 30.15
CA ARG A 4 28.32 -4.76 29.04
C ARG A 4 28.52 -5.93 28.06
N SER A 5 27.57 -6.87 28.01
CA SER A 5 27.47 -7.78 26.87
C SER A 5 27.30 -6.94 25.61
N LYS A 6 28.35 -6.89 24.78
CA LYS A 6 28.22 -6.45 23.38
C LYS A 6 27.25 -7.42 22.72
N LYS A 7 25.99 -7.02 22.57
CA LYS A 7 25.04 -7.75 21.73
C LYS A 7 25.68 -7.84 20.34
N SER A 8 26.04 -9.04 19.92
CA SER A 8 26.53 -9.28 18.56
C SER A 8 25.43 -8.84 17.61
N LYS A 9 25.69 -7.77 16.86
CA LYS A 9 24.79 -7.28 15.83
C LYS A 9 24.93 -8.28 14.70
N ILE A 10 23.94 -9.15 14.52
CA ILE A 10 23.89 -10.06 13.37
C ILE A 10 23.75 -9.15 12.14
N GLU A 11 24.86 -8.91 11.45
CA GLU A 11 24.89 -8.18 10.18
C GLU A 11 24.76 -9.22 9.07
N LEU A 12 23.53 -9.36 8.57
CA LEU A 12 23.24 -10.16 7.38
C LEU A 12 23.68 -9.38 6.13
N PRO A 13 24.21 -10.05 5.09
CA PRO A 13 24.47 -9.42 3.81
C PRO A 13 23.20 -8.81 3.21
N ASP A 14 23.34 -7.68 2.52
CA ASP A 14 22.21 -6.95 1.91
C ASP A 14 21.43 -7.82 0.91
N SER A 15 22.09 -8.74 0.22
CA SER A 15 21.43 -9.71 -0.67
C SER A 15 20.46 -10.64 0.06
N ILE A 16 20.79 -11.07 1.27
CA ILE A 16 19.92 -11.93 2.09
C ILE A 16 18.79 -11.10 2.70
N LEU A 17 19.08 -9.87 3.13
CA LEU A 17 18.07 -8.95 3.62
C LEU A 17 17.03 -8.63 2.53
N SER A 18 17.48 -8.36 1.31
CA SER A 18 16.61 -8.15 0.15
C SER A 18 15.66 -9.34 -0.08
N ILE A 19 16.17 -10.58 0.01
CA ILE A 19 15.34 -11.80 -0.09
C ILE A 19 14.31 -11.85 1.03
N ILE A 20 14.70 -11.62 2.29
CA ILE A 20 13.78 -11.63 3.43
C ILE A 20 12.70 -10.55 3.23
N PHE A 21 13.09 -9.32 2.89
CA PHE A 21 12.19 -8.18 2.69
C PHE A 21 11.25 -8.40 1.50
N SER A 22 11.66 -9.15 0.47
CA SER A 22 10.79 -9.53 -0.64
C SER A 22 9.64 -10.47 -0.22
N LYS A 23 9.82 -11.24 0.86
CA LYS A 23 8.84 -12.21 1.35
C LYS A 23 7.90 -11.65 2.42
N LEU A 24 8.22 -10.51 3.02
CA LEU A 24 7.38 -9.90 4.05
C LEU A 24 6.22 -9.10 3.43
N GLY A 25 5.04 -9.17 4.05
CA GLY A 25 3.97 -8.20 3.78
C GLY A 25 4.39 -6.80 4.22
N LEU A 26 3.76 -5.74 3.68
CA LEU A 26 4.10 -4.35 4.03
C LEU A 26 4.02 -4.07 5.54
N LYS A 27 3.05 -4.65 6.23
CA LYS A 27 2.91 -4.53 7.70
C LYS A 27 4.14 -5.07 8.43
N ASP A 28 4.58 -6.27 8.09
CA ASP A 28 5.73 -6.89 8.72
C ASP A 28 7.03 -6.20 8.30
N LEU A 29 7.12 -5.75 7.05
CA LEU A 29 8.21 -4.95 6.54
C LEU A 29 8.43 -3.67 7.36
N VAL A 30 7.33 -2.93 7.64
CA VAL A 30 7.41 -1.71 8.46
C VAL A 30 7.85 -2.06 9.87
N LYS A 31 7.31 -3.12 10.49
CA LYS A 31 7.72 -3.57 11.82
C LYS A 31 9.20 -3.96 11.86
N THR A 32 9.67 -4.77 10.92
CA THR A 32 11.06 -5.23 10.89
C THR A 32 12.03 -4.09 10.61
N SER A 33 11.62 -3.07 9.84
CA SER A 33 12.43 -1.86 9.61
C SER A 33 12.76 -1.07 10.89
N THR A 34 11.95 -1.22 11.96
CA THR A 34 12.20 -0.57 13.25
C THR A 34 13.26 -1.28 14.10
N LEU A 35 13.61 -2.52 13.78
CA LEU A 35 14.54 -3.34 14.58
C LEU A 35 16.01 -2.95 14.37
N SER A 36 16.34 -2.29 13.27
CA SER A 36 17.71 -1.87 12.95
C SER A 36 17.75 -0.72 11.94
N LYS A 37 18.72 0.18 12.09
CA LYS A 37 18.96 1.26 11.12
C LYS A 37 19.25 0.71 9.70
N GLN A 38 19.99 -0.39 9.60
CA GLN A 38 20.27 -1.05 8.31
C GLN A 38 18.98 -1.53 7.63
N TRP A 39 18.07 -2.12 8.42
CA TRP A 39 16.81 -2.68 7.94
C TRP A 39 15.83 -1.58 7.50
N ARG A 40 15.99 -0.36 8.00
CA ARG A 40 15.26 0.82 7.51
C ARG A 40 15.67 1.22 6.09
N HIS A 41 16.94 1.07 5.72
CA HIS A 41 17.41 1.36 4.36
C HIS A 41 16.87 0.34 3.36
N GLU A 42 16.80 -0.94 3.75
CA GLU A 42 16.24 -2.03 2.93
C GLU A 42 14.75 -1.83 2.59
N LEU A 43 13.97 -1.19 3.46
CA LEU A 43 12.58 -0.83 3.16
C LEU A 43 12.48 0.08 1.92
N GLY A 44 13.48 0.93 1.71
CA GLY A 44 13.59 1.79 0.52
C GLY A 44 13.97 1.06 -0.76
N LEU A 45 14.40 -0.22 -0.68
CA LEU A 45 14.67 -1.06 -1.85
C LEU A 45 13.41 -1.70 -2.42
N ARG A 46 12.30 -1.70 -1.67
CA ARG A 46 11.01 -2.16 -2.21
C ARG A 46 10.46 -1.09 -3.15
N ILE A 47 10.74 -1.28 -4.43
CA ILE A 47 10.29 -0.41 -5.53
C ILE A 47 8.92 -0.81 -6.09
N ASP A 48 8.45 -2.03 -5.78
CA ASP A 48 7.12 -2.53 -6.15
C ASP A 48 6.21 -2.55 -4.91
N LEU A 49 5.23 -1.65 -4.88
CA LEU A 49 4.33 -1.45 -3.76
C LEU A 49 2.97 -2.08 -4.08
N ASN A 50 2.57 -3.10 -3.31
CA ASN A 50 1.25 -3.72 -3.42
C ASN A 50 0.47 -3.54 -2.10
N PHE A 51 -0.57 -2.73 -2.15
CA PHE A 51 -1.46 -2.42 -1.05
C PHE A 51 -2.75 -3.21 -1.20
N ASP A 52 -2.83 -4.33 -0.50
CA ASP A 52 -4.03 -5.16 -0.37
C ASP A 52 -4.22 -5.58 1.09
N LEU A 53 -5.35 -6.22 1.39
CA LEU A 53 -5.66 -6.68 2.75
C LEU A 53 -4.59 -7.62 3.31
N HIS A 54 -4.02 -8.48 2.47
CA HIS A 54 -2.98 -9.41 2.88
C HIS A 54 -1.70 -8.66 3.31
N ASN A 55 -1.17 -7.80 2.46
CA ASN A 55 0.06 -7.05 2.70
C ASN A 55 -0.09 -6.03 3.84
N MET A 56 -1.28 -5.45 4.02
CA MET A 56 -1.49 -4.38 4.99
C MET A 56 -1.95 -4.89 6.36
N PHE A 57 -2.60 -6.06 6.43
CA PHE A 57 -3.17 -6.57 7.68
C PHE A 57 -2.68 -7.97 8.06
N ASN A 58 -1.99 -8.69 7.18
CA ASN A 58 -1.69 -10.13 7.26
C ASN A 58 -2.97 -10.97 7.37
N LEU A 59 -4.04 -10.54 6.70
CA LEU A 59 -5.28 -11.30 6.66
C LEU A 59 -5.22 -12.32 5.52
N GLU A 60 -5.63 -13.54 5.82
CA GLU A 60 -5.89 -14.56 4.81
C GLU A 60 -7.28 -14.34 4.19
N TYR A 61 -7.45 -14.76 2.94
CA TYR A 61 -8.68 -14.59 2.15
C TYR A 61 -9.95 -15.10 2.88
N ASN A 62 -9.80 -16.13 3.71
CA ASN A 62 -10.91 -16.74 4.45
C ASN A 62 -11.45 -15.83 5.57
N THR A 63 -10.57 -15.11 6.28
CA THR A 63 -10.94 -14.14 7.33
C THR A 63 -11.63 -12.90 6.74
N ILE A 64 -11.29 -12.59 5.49
CA ILE A 64 -11.83 -11.46 4.73
C ILE A 64 -13.29 -11.74 4.37
N GLN A 65 -13.62 -12.93 3.86
CA GLN A 65 -15.01 -13.32 3.56
C GLN A 65 -15.95 -13.30 4.79
N GLU A 66 -15.46 -13.64 5.97
CA GLU A 66 -16.26 -13.59 7.20
C GLU A 66 -16.48 -12.16 7.71
N SER A 67 -15.45 -11.30 7.63
CA SER A 67 -15.54 -9.90 8.07
C SER A 67 -16.40 -9.02 7.14
N HIS A 68 -16.43 -9.31 5.84
CA HIS A 68 -17.30 -8.66 4.85
C HIS A 68 -18.80 -8.86 5.09
N LYS A 69 -19.20 -9.83 5.93
CA LYS A 69 -20.61 -10.07 6.28
C LYS A 69 -21.15 -9.02 7.26
N SER A 70 -20.29 -8.22 7.91
CA SER A 70 -20.70 -7.17 8.86
C SER A 70 -20.22 -5.77 8.44
N LEU A 71 -21.20 -4.91 8.15
CA LEU A 71 -21.01 -3.54 7.67
C LEU A 71 -20.16 -2.66 8.62
N PRO A 72 -20.31 -2.72 9.97
CA PRO A 72 -19.51 -1.90 10.88
C PRO A 72 -18.02 -2.28 10.87
N LEU A 73 -17.71 -3.58 10.81
CA LEU A 73 -16.31 -4.05 10.72
C LEU A 73 -15.68 -3.58 9.42
N PHE A 74 -16.41 -3.69 8.30
CA PHE A 74 -15.90 -3.24 7.00
C PHE A 74 -15.60 -1.73 6.94
N LYS A 75 -16.45 -0.88 7.54
CA LYS A 75 -16.19 0.57 7.62
C LYS A 75 -14.95 0.88 8.46
N GLY A 76 -14.74 0.15 9.56
CA GLY A 76 -13.51 0.24 10.37
C GLY A 76 -12.27 -0.22 9.60
N PHE A 77 -12.36 -1.33 8.87
CA PHE A 77 -11.27 -1.80 8.01
C PHE A 77 -10.94 -0.81 6.90
N GLN A 78 -11.94 -0.16 6.30
CA GLN A 78 -11.73 0.84 5.26
C GLN A 78 -10.99 2.07 5.81
N SER A 79 -11.41 2.62 6.94
CA SER A 79 -10.74 3.78 7.53
C SER A 79 -9.30 3.44 7.97
N GLU A 80 -9.09 2.26 8.54
CA GLU A 80 -7.75 1.81 8.93
C GLU A 80 -6.85 1.56 7.71
N PHE A 81 -7.39 0.96 6.63
CA PHE A 81 -6.66 0.75 5.38
C PHE A 81 -6.19 2.08 4.81
N VAL A 82 -7.11 3.04 4.69
CA VAL A 82 -6.81 4.38 4.14
C VAL A 82 -5.77 5.11 4.99
N THR A 83 -5.89 5.03 6.31
CA THR A 83 -4.93 5.65 7.23
C THR A 83 -3.53 5.07 7.06
N ARG A 84 -3.42 3.73 7.00
CA ARG A 84 -2.13 3.05 6.81
C ARG A 84 -1.53 3.35 5.44
N LEU A 85 -2.36 3.38 4.39
CA LEU A 85 -1.95 3.72 3.03
C LEU A 85 -1.38 5.14 2.97
N ASP A 86 -2.13 6.11 3.50
CA ASP A 86 -1.73 7.52 3.50
C ASP A 86 -0.44 7.73 4.30
N GLN A 87 -0.36 7.15 5.50
CA GLN A 87 0.84 7.22 6.34
C GLN A 87 2.04 6.57 5.65
N PHE A 88 1.88 5.42 5.02
CA PHE A 88 2.97 4.76 4.29
C PHE A 88 3.45 5.66 3.14
N MET A 89 2.51 6.17 2.33
CA MET A 89 2.86 7.04 1.22
C MET A 89 3.50 8.34 1.70
N LEU A 90 3.08 8.95 2.81
CA LEU A 90 3.75 10.15 3.35
C LEU A 90 5.21 9.86 3.74
N HIS A 91 5.46 8.75 4.43
CA HIS A 91 6.76 8.45 5.02
C HIS A 91 7.68 7.61 4.13
N TYR A 92 7.23 7.16 2.97
CA TYR A 92 8.07 6.38 2.06
C TYR A 92 9.32 7.18 1.64
N GLN A 93 10.50 6.65 1.99
CA GLN A 93 11.82 7.26 1.74
C GLN A 93 12.58 6.63 0.56
N GLY A 94 12.05 5.57 -0.06
CA GLY A 94 12.71 4.93 -1.20
C GLY A 94 12.91 5.91 -2.36
N ALA A 95 14.03 5.73 -3.08
CA ALA A 95 14.41 6.65 -4.15
C ALA A 95 13.46 6.53 -5.36
N ILE A 96 13.05 5.30 -5.68
CA ILE A 96 12.27 4.94 -6.85
C ILE A 96 11.03 4.16 -6.40
N ILE A 97 9.92 4.38 -7.08
CA ILE A 97 8.74 3.50 -7.02
C ILE A 97 8.47 3.08 -8.46
N ARG A 98 8.75 1.83 -8.79
CA ARG A 98 8.56 1.29 -10.16
C ARG A 98 7.09 0.97 -10.42
N SER A 99 6.44 0.33 -9.44
CA SER A 99 5.06 -0.12 -9.56
C SER A 99 4.28 0.18 -8.29
N VAL A 100 3.05 0.66 -8.45
CA VAL A 100 2.09 0.82 -7.36
C VAL A 100 0.80 0.12 -7.70
N ARG A 101 0.36 -0.78 -6.82
CA ARG A 101 -0.93 -1.45 -6.90
C ARG A 101 -1.73 -1.18 -5.63
N VAL A 102 -2.96 -0.68 -5.76
CA VAL A 102 -3.91 -0.55 -4.65
C VAL A 102 -5.12 -1.41 -4.97
N ASN A 103 -5.30 -2.50 -4.21
CA ASN A 103 -6.39 -3.45 -4.37
C ASN A 103 -7.24 -3.47 -3.11
N PHE A 104 -8.13 -2.47 -3.01
CA PHE A 104 -9.03 -2.30 -1.90
C PHE A 104 -10.19 -1.38 -2.30
N PRO A 105 -11.44 -1.64 -1.85
CA PRO A 105 -12.60 -0.83 -2.23
C PRO A 105 -12.53 0.59 -1.64
N LEU A 106 -11.98 1.51 -2.43
CA LEU A 106 -11.96 2.95 -2.19
C LEU A 106 -12.98 3.67 -3.08
N ASP A 107 -13.29 4.91 -2.71
CA ASP A 107 -14.33 5.74 -3.33
C ASP A 107 -13.93 7.22 -3.24
N THR A 108 -14.74 8.12 -3.80
CA THR A 108 -14.44 9.56 -3.90
C THR A 108 -14.06 10.22 -2.57
N LYS A 109 -14.57 9.74 -1.42
CA LYS A 109 -14.24 10.34 -0.11
C LYS A 109 -12.77 10.14 0.28
N HIS A 110 -12.05 9.28 -0.44
CA HIS A 110 -10.63 9.01 -0.26
C HIS A 110 -9.78 9.60 -1.39
N SER A 111 -10.34 10.46 -2.24
CA SER A 111 -9.66 11.10 -3.37
C SER A 111 -8.30 11.69 -2.98
N VAL A 112 -8.21 12.40 -1.85
CA VAL A 112 -6.95 12.97 -1.35
C VAL A 112 -5.85 11.92 -1.20
N VAL A 113 -6.18 10.74 -0.69
CA VAL A 113 -5.21 9.64 -0.50
C VAL A 113 -4.89 8.98 -1.83
N ILE A 114 -5.89 8.78 -2.69
CA ILE A 114 -5.71 8.22 -4.04
C ILE A 114 -4.80 9.14 -4.89
N ASP A 115 -5.06 10.45 -4.90
CA ASP A 115 -4.27 11.46 -5.60
C ASP A 115 -2.84 11.49 -5.08
N ARG A 116 -2.64 11.32 -3.76
CA ARG A 116 -1.30 11.22 -3.17
C ARG A 116 -0.57 9.98 -3.64
N VAL A 117 -1.25 8.84 -3.71
CA VAL A 117 -0.67 7.60 -4.23
C VAL A 117 -0.19 7.80 -5.66
N ILE A 118 -1.06 8.33 -6.53
CA ILE A 118 -0.76 8.60 -7.94
C ILE A 118 0.40 9.59 -8.05
N SER A 119 0.26 10.77 -7.44
CA SER A 119 1.24 11.86 -7.52
C SER A 119 2.61 11.44 -7.03
N LYS A 120 2.68 10.73 -5.89
CA LYS A 120 3.95 10.29 -5.31
C LYS A 120 4.57 9.15 -6.11
N GLY A 121 3.78 8.23 -6.66
CA GLY A 121 4.26 7.22 -7.59
C GLY A 121 4.91 7.86 -8.81
N ILE A 122 4.20 8.76 -9.48
CA ILE A 122 4.68 9.52 -10.65
C ILE A 122 5.97 10.27 -10.31
N ALA A 123 5.99 11.04 -9.22
CA ALA A 123 7.16 11.81 -8.81
C ALA A 123 8.39 10.93 -8.46
N LYS A 124 8.18 9.64 -8.21
CA LYS A 124 9.22 8.64 -7.92
C LYS A 124 9.54 7.74 -9.11
N GLY A 125 9.05 8.08 -10.31
CA GLY A 125 9.37 7.37 -11.54
C GLY A 125 8.56 6.10 -11.77
N SER A 126 7.31 6.04 -11.30
CA SER A 126 6.46 4.87 -11.56
C SER A 126 6.24 4.62 -13.03
N GLU A 127 6.43 3.37 -13.42
CA GLU A 127 6.13 2.83 -14.74
C GLU A 127 4.71 2.25 -14.77
N ARG A 128 4.26 1.70 -13.63
CA ARG A 128 2.96 1.03 -13.50
C ARG A 128 2.20 1.57 -12.30
N ILE A 129 0.97 2.05 -12.53
CA ILE A 129 0.01 2.36 -11.48
C ILE A 129 -1.28 1.59 -11.74
N GLU A 130 -1.71 0.79 -10.76
CA GLU A 130 -2.89 -0.06 -10.86
C GLU A 130 -3.80 0.17 -9.65
N LEU A 131 -4.97 0.74 -9.89
CA LEU A 131 -5.98 1.00 -8.89
C LEU A 131 -7.18 0.06 -9.13
N LEU A 132 -7.45 -0.81 -8.17
CA LEU A 132 -8.50 -1.83 -8.20
C LEU A 132 -9.44 -1.59 -7.02
N PHE A 133 -10.47 -0.77 -7.26
CA PHE A 133 -11.45 -0.38 -6.24
C PHE A 133 -12.77 -1.16 -6.35
N SER A 134 -12.90 -2.03 -7.36
CA SER A 134 -14.08 -2.86 -7.56
C SER A 134 -14.19 -3.94 -6.47
N ASN A 135 -15.42 -4.16 -6.03
CA ASN A 135 -15.78 -5.16 -5.07
C ASN A 135 -16.56 -6.25 -5.82
N GLU A 136 -15.89 -7.04 -6.66
CA GLU A 136 -16.55 -8.01 -7.55
C GLU A 136 -17.29 -9.14 -6.79
N THR A 137 -17.23 -9.17 -5.45
CA THR A 137 -17.66 -10.32 -4.65
C THR A 137 -18.85 -10.09 -3.72
N ILE A 138 -19.52 -8.92 -3.70
CA ILE A 138 -20.61 -8.70 -2.71
C ILE A 138 -21.94 -8.27 -3.32
N ASP A 139 -22.89 -9.20 -3.20
CA ASP A 139 -24.35 -9.09 -3.24
C ASP A 139 -24.91 -7.66 -3.45
N PRO A 140 -25.56 -7.38 -4.61
CA PRO A 140 -26.09 -6.07 -4.98
C PRO A 140 -27.09 -5.47 -3.98
N ILE A 141 -27.68 -6.29 -3.10
CA ILE A 141 -28.77 -5.88 -2.21
C ILE A 141 -28.26 -5.14 -0.96
N ARG A 142 -26.99 -5.27 -0.58
CA ARG A 142 -26.45 -4.70 0.70
C ARG A 142 -25.60 -3.44 0.57
N TYR A 143 -25.41 -2.90 -0.63
CA TYR A 143 -24.56 -1.72 -0.89
C TYR A 143 -25.35 -0.51 -1.43
N LEU A 144 -26.54 -0.25 -0.87
CA LEU A 144 -27.38 0.89 -1.27
C LEU A 144 -26.88 2.25 -0.72
N GLU A 145 -25.57 2.48 -0.71
CA GLU A 145 -25.03 3.83 -0.84
C GLU A 145 -24.27 3.80 -2.15
N ARG A 146 -24.79 4.46 -3.19
CA ARG A 146 -24.04 4.67 -4.44
C ARG A 146 -22.72 5.34 -4.08
N LYS A 147 -21.67 4.54 -3.91
CA LYS A 147 -20.32 5.06 -3.78
C LYS A 147 -20.01 5.74 -5.10
N GLU A 148 -19.87 7.05 -5.04
CA GLU A 148 -19.38 7.81 -6.17
C GLU A 148 -17.98 7.31 -6.50
N SER A 149 -17.82 6.92 -7.75
CA SER A 149 -16.53 6.55 -8.31
C SER A 149 -15.52 7.67 -8.08
N TYR A 150 -14.27 7.28 -7.83
CA TYR A 150 -13.17 8.24 -7.79
C TYR A 150 -13.16 9.07 -9.08
N ARG A 151 -13.01 10.39 -8.93
CA ARG A 151 -12.89 11.32 -10.06
C ARG A 151 -11.43 11.58 -10.34
N PHE A 152 -10.97 11.13 -11.51
CA PHE A 152 -9.57 11.24 -11.87
C PHE A 152 -9.25 12.62 -12.45
N SER A 153 -8.25 13.30 -11.89
CA SER A 153 -7.75 14.55 -12.44
C SER A 153 -6.59 14.31 -13.40
N SER A 154 -6.75 14.68 -14.67
CA SER A 154 -5.68 14.58 -15.69
C SER A 154 -4.46 15.44 -15.36
N THR A 155 -4.60 16.46 -14.51
CA THR A 155 -3.48 17.28 -14.02
C THR A 155 -2.44 16.47 -13.26
N LEU A 156 -2.81 15.32 -12.70
CA LEU A 156 -1.90 14.40 -12.02
C LEU A 156 -0.85 13.80 -12.98
N LEU A 157 -1.15 13.75 -14.28
CA LEU A 157 -0.24 13.23 -15.31
C LEU A 157 0.67 14.29 -15.93
N SER A 158 0.54 15.56 -15.54
CA SER A 158 1.30 16.67 -16.15
C SER A 158 2.83 16.56 -16.02
N LYS A 159 3.34 15.60 -15.25
CA LYS A 159 4.77 15.38 -14.96
C LYS A 159 5.23 13.94 -15.22
N THR A 160 4.52 13.17 -16.05
CA THR A 160 4.83 11.75 -16.27
C THR A 160 5.69 11.51 -17.50
N ASP A 161 6.97 11.24 -17.30
CA ASP A 161 7.87 10.81 -18.40
C ASP A 161 8.08 9.28 -18.40
N SER A 162 7.83 8.61 -17.28
CA SER A 162 8.12 7.18 -17.07
C SER A 162 6.88 6.27 -17.07
N LEU A 163 5.68 6.82 -16.92
CA LEU A 163 4.46 6.03 -16.73
C LEU A 163 4.05 5.34 -18.05
N THR A 164 4.11 4.01 -18.07
CA THR A 164 3.77 3.20 -19.26
C THR A 164 2.44 2.47 -19.11
N TYR A 165 1.98 2.25 -17.88
CA TYR A 165 0.71 1.59 -17.59
C TYR A 165 -0.05 2.30 -16.48
N LEU A 166 -1.31 2.66 -16.78
CA LEU A 166 -2.25 3.22 -15.82
C LEU A 166 -3.57 2.45 -15.91
N HIS A 167 -3.92 1.73 -14.86
CA HIS A 167 -5.23 1.14 -14.69
C HIS A 167 -6.00 1.90 -13.62
N LEU A 168 -7.10 2.52 -14.05
CA LEU A 168 -8.08 3.16 -13.18
C LEU A 168 -9.34 2.29 -13.14
N PRO A 169 -10.03 2.20 -11.98
CA PRO A 169 -11.35 1.60 -11.92
C PRO A 169 -12.35 2.47 -12.71
N PRO A 170 -13.63 2.06 -12.84
CA PRO A 170 -14.65 2.91 -13.44
C PRO A 170 -14.70 4.26 -12.73
N CYS A 171 -14.16 5.29 -13.37
CA CYS A 171 -13.92 6.62 -12.82
C CYS A 171 -14.63 7.66 -13.68
N SER A 172 -15.14 8.70 -13.03
CA SER A 172 -15.60 9.90 -13.71
C SER A 172 -14.37 10.72 -14.11
N ILE A 173 -14.34 11.26 -15.33
CA ILE A 173 -13.30 12.18 -15.81
C ILE A 173 -13.81 13.61 -15.59
#